data_AF-R0KJL7-F1
#
_entry.id   AF-R0KJL7-F1
#
_cell.length_a   1.000
_cell.length_b   1.000
_cell.length_c   1.000
_cell.angle_alpha   90.00
_cell.angle_beta   90.00
_cell.angle_gamma   90.00
#
_symmetry.space_group_name_H-M   'P 1'
#
loop_
_entity.id
_entity.type
_entity.pdbx_description
1 polymer ?
#
loop_
_entity_poly.entity_id
_entity_poly.type
_entity_poly.pdbx_seq_one_letter_code
_entity_poly.pdbx_strand_id
1 'polypeptide(L)'
;MSDEEDEYPVSHELIIKTHDRAVTTIALDPSGTRLVTGSNDCTLKLHDLSALTPSTIRAFKTVDPFATKPSQTAESHSIHQVLFGPHSGGQFLCITATSQPRLFSRDGELVSEFVKGDMYLRDKHNTKGHTAEVTSGAWHPTNRDRFVTAGTDSTVRIWDVNKRMKQEEVIVYKSRAAGSAGMTRMTAVAWGAAGEGGSSMLVSAALDGSLVMWGGEGPYHRPTAEIKDAHAKDSWTSGIDISADGRLVVTRGGDDSIKLWDTRKFKTPLNTASHPSTSSQFPTSNIQFAPNTQSIITGSETGHLHILNPATLRPELATPVTPGSPLITVNWHPKLNQMITGSANGQTTILFNPKLSNAGALTILSKKPKKRHVDDDPSLTVDMDPLGMAGEAHDPSGNAASFSARHPTIGLTASGKSRDPRRPHIPATTPFAKSTPDQKYVMEQIEGSDMRDEDPREALLKYQPKEGERAIFTGAWEKTQPVGIYKEYDSEDDERDSKRAKR
;
A
#
# COMPACT_ATOMS: atom_id res chain seq x y z
N MET A 1 -26.87 34.44 -6.63
CA MET A 1 -25.58 34.01 -6.03
C MET A 1 -25.51 32.49 -5.83
N SER A 2 -26.45 31.70 -6.37
CA SER A 2 -26.63 30.27 -6.03
C SER A 2 -26.41 29.27 -7.17
N ASP A 3 -26.13 29.73 -8.40
CA ASP A 3 -26.16 28.84 -9.57
C ASP A 3 -24.75 28.47 -10.06
N GLU A 4 -23.71 29.24 -9.71
CA GLU A 4 -22.31 28.97 -10.08
C GLU A 4 -21.66 27.90 -9.18
N GLU A 5 -22.13 27.70 -7.94
CA GLU A 5 -21.64 26.66 -7.02
C GLU A 5 -22.08 25.23 -7.44
N ASP A 6 -23.01 25.12 -8.38
CA ASP A 6 -23.59 23.85 -8.84
C ASP A 6 -22.90 23.32 -10.13
N GLU A 7 -21.81 23.93 -10.62
CA GLU A 7 -21.05 23.42 -11.78
C GLU A 7 -19.95 22.42 -11.38
N TYR A 8 -19.28 22.68 -10.25
CA TYR A 8 -18.12 21.91 -9.81
C TYR A 8 -18.40 21.12 -8.52
N PRO A 9 -17.79 19.92 -8.32
CA PRO A 9 -18.02 19.12 -7.12
C PRO A 9 -17.20 19.63 -5.92
N VAL A 10 -17.42 20.89 -5.51
CA VAL A 10 -16.69 21.58 -4.43
C VAL A 10 -17.53 21.92 -3.20
N SER A 11 -18.86 21.72 -3.27
CA SER A 11 -19.79 22.23 -2.24
C SER A 11 -19.57 21.67 -0.82
N HIS A 12 -19.11 20.42 -0.72
CA HIS A 12 -18.90 19.72 0.54
C HIS A 12 -17.53 19.04 0.53
N GLU A 13 -16.94 18.92 1.71
CA GLU A 13 -15.66 18.25 1.91
C GLU A 13 -15.76 17.09 2.90
N LEU A 14 -14.97 16.05 2.65
CA LEU A 14 -14.73 14.94 3.56
C LEU A 14 -13.23 14.87 3.84
N ILE A 15 -12.86 14.94 5.11
CA ILE A 15 -11.47 14.98 5.55
C ILE A 15 -10.99 13.59 5.95
N ILE A 16 -9.89 13.14 5.33
CA ILE A 16 -9.16 11.91 5.63
C ILE A 16 -7.74 12.30 6.07
N LYS A 17 -7.55 12.49 7.37
CA LYS A 17 -6.23 12.73 7.94
C LYS A 17 -5.65 11.42 8.47
N THR A 18 -4.86 10.75 7.63
CA THR A 18 -4.22 9.50 8.02
C THR A 18 -2.71 9.56 8.03
N HIS A 19 -2.06 10.45 7.28
CA HIS A 19 -0.60 10.58 7.27
C HIS A 19 -0.10 11.64 8.26
N ASP A 20 1.14 11.48 8.72
CA ASP A 20 1.81 12.43 9.62
C ASP A 20 2.65 13.46 8.84
N ARG A 21 3.04 13.12 7.61
CA ARG A 21 3.82 13.97 6.70
C ARG A 21 3.05 14.23 5.40
N ALA A 22 3.55 15.19 4.62
CA ALA A 22 3.03 15.59 3.33
C ALA A 22 2.60 14.42 2.43
N VAL A 23 1.35 14.48 1.95
CA VAL A 23 0.82 13.51 0.98
C VAL A 23 1.38 13.86 -0.39
N THR A 24 2.23 12.99 -0.93
CA THR A 24 2.90 13.22 -2.21
C THR A 24 2.04 12.83 -3.40
N THR A 25 1.20 11.81 -3.24
CA THR A 25 0.45 11.21 -4.35
C THR A 25 -0.85 10.58 -3.88
N ILE A 26 -1.86 10.64 -4.75
CA ILE A 26 -3.19 10.07 -4.53
C ILE A 26 -3.63 9.35 -5.79
N ALA A 27 -4.08 8.11 -5.62
CA ALA A 27 -4.63 7.31 -6.70
C ALA A 27 -5.96 6.69 -6.28
N LEU A 28 -6.95 6.78 -7.17
CA LEU A 28 -8.22 6.09 -7.02
C LEU A 28 -8.34 5.01 -8.12
N ASP A 29 -8.87 3.85 -7.75
CA ASP A 29 -9.23 2.82 -8.71
C ASP A 29 -10.27 3.36 -9.73
N PRO A 30 -10.21 3.00 -11.02
CA PRO A 30 -11.26 3.27 -12.01
C PRO A 30 -12.71 2.94 -11.59
N SER A 31 -12.93 2.08 -10.59
CA SER A 31 -14.26 1.81 -10.01
C SER A 31 -14.70 2.85 -8.96
N GLY A 32 -13.75 3.58 -8.38
CA GLY A 32 -13.99 4.56 -7.32
C GLY A 32 -14.13 3.98 -5.91
N THR A 33 -13.75 2.73 -5.68
CA THR A 33 -13.94 2.06 -4.37
C THR A 33 -12.69 2.04 -3.49
N ARG A 34 -11.50 1.93 -4.11
CA ARG A 34 -10.21 1.90 -3.43
C ARG A 34 -9.46 3.21 -3.63
N LEU A 35 -8.97 3.77 -2.54
CA LEU A 35 -8.14 4.96 -2.50
C LEU A 35 -6.78 4.59 -1.90
N VAL A 36 -5.70 4.94 -2.59
CA VAL A 36 -4.34 4.76 -2.11
C VAL A 36 -3.69 6.13 -2.00
N THR A 37 -3.14 6.42 -0.83
CA THR A 37 -2.42 7.65 -0.55
C THR A 37 -0.97 7.30 -0.23
N GLY A 38 -0.03 8.02 -0.84
CA GLY A 38 1.39 7.93 -0.57
C GLY A 38 1.89 9.22 0.06
N SER A 39 2.86 9.11 0.97
CA SER A 39 3.39 10.25 1.71
C SER A 39 4.92 10.21 1.80
N ASN A 40 5.49 11.36 2.15
CA ASN A 40 6.88 11.50 2.56
C ASN A 40 7.21 10.75 3.87
N ASP A 41 6.21 10.19 4.56
CA ASP A 41 6.43 9.23 5.65
C ASP A 41 6.89 7.83 5.18
N CYS A 42 7.10 7.66 3.87
CA CYS A 42 7.53 6.40 3.23
C CYS A 42 6.48 5.29 3.31
N THR A 43 5.23 5.59 3.68
CA THR A 43 4.15 4.61 3.78
C THR A 43 3.05 4.85 2.76
N LEU A 44 2.45 3.76 2.29
CA LEU A 44 1.20 3.74 1.54
C LEU A 44 0.06 3.44 2.49
N LYS A 45 -1.00 4.26 2.46
CA LYS A 45 -2.23 4.01 3.22
C LYS A 45 -3.36 3.69 2.26
N LEU A 46 -3.93 2.49 2.42
CA LEU A 46 -5.02 2.00 1.59
C LEU A 46 -6.34 2.18 2.33
N HIS A 47 -7.30 2.78 1.63
CA HIS A 47 -8.62 3.10 2.13
C HIS A 47 -9.67 2.46 1.25
N ASP A 48 -10.71 1.90 1.89
CA ASP A 48 -11.88 1.36 1.22
C ASP A 48 -13.06 2.30 1.44
N LEU A 49 -13.38 3.12 0.44
CA LEU A 49 -14.47 4.10 0.53
C LEU A 49 -15.82 3.42 0.79
N SER A 50 -15.98 2.17 0.34
CA SER A 50 -17.20 1.39 0.55
C SER A 50 -17.30 0.75 1.94
N ALA A 51 -16.20 0.66 2.70
CA ALA A 51 -16.18 0.13 4.07
C ALA A 51 -16.12 1.24 5.13
N LEU A 52 -15.56 2.40 4.79
CA LEU A 52 -15.45 3.55 5.68
C LEU A 52 -16.82 4.04 6.19
N THR A 53 -16.83 4.52 7.43
CA THR A 53 -17.97 5.21 8.06
C THR A 53 -17.53 6.60 8.55
N PRO A 54 -18.45 7.55 8.77
CA PRO A 54 -18.08 8.92 9.14
C PRO A 54 -17.36 8.99 10.48
N SER A 55 -17.64 8.05 11.39
CA SER A 55 -17.03 7.99 12.72
C SER A 55 -15.68 7.28 12.76
N THR A 56 -15.35 6.43 11.77
CA THR A 56 -14.10 5.65 11.76
C THR A 56 -13.42 5.77 10.40
N ILE A 57 -12.76 6.91 10.17
CA ILE A 57 -11.93 7.16 9.00
C ILE A 57 -10.51 6.65 9.30
N ARG A 58 -10.21 5.42 8.86
CA ARG A 58 -8.89 4.80 9.02
C ARG A 58 -8.49 4.06 7.75
N ALA A 59 -7.20 4.00 7.50
CA ALA A 59 -6.66 3.06 6.52
C ALA A 59 -6.98 1.63 6.97
N PHE A 60 -7.43 0.77 6.05
CA PHE A 60 -7.61 -0.65 6.37
C PHE A 60 -6.27 -1.38 6.37
N LYS A 61 -5.29 -0.87 5.62
CA LYS A 61 -3.92 -1.38 5.57
C LYS A 61 -2.93 -0.23 5.38
N THR A 62 -1.86 -0.26 6.16
CA THR A 62 -0.66 0.56 5.94
C THR A 62 0.42 -0.37 5.39
N VAL A 63 1.04 0.02 4.28
CA VAL A 63 2.04 -0.78 3.58
C VAL A 63 3.30 0.07 3.45
N ASP A 64 4.41 -0.46 3.96
CA ASP A 64 5.73 0.02 3.58
C ASP A 64 6.17 -0.74 2.32
N PRO A 65 6.44 -0.07 1.19
CA PRO A 65 6.82 -0.74 -0.05
C PRO A 65 8.08 -1.63 0.04
N PHE A 66 8.94 -1.41 1.04
CA PHE A 66 10.20 -2.13 1.22
C PHE A 66 10.18 -3.15 2.36
N ALA A 67 9.09 -3.19 3.14
CA ALA A 67 8.98 -4.15 4.23
C ALA A 67 8.78 -5.57 3.67
N THR A 68 9.84 -6.38 3.73
CA THR A 68 9.81 -7.80 3.36
C THR A 68 9.43 -8.69 4.56
N LYS A 69 9.84 -8.30 5.78
CA LYS A 69 9.49 -8.94 7.06
C LYS A 69 9.39 -7.89 8.18
N PRO A 70 8.46 -8.02 9.14
CA PRO A 70 8.29 -7.06 10.24
C PRO A 70 9.54 -6.85 11.12
N SER A 71 10.47 -7.82 11.13
CA SER A 71 11.65 -7.86 12.01
C SER A 71 12.95 -7.39 11.34
N GLN A 72 12.93 -7.07 10.05
CA GLN A 72 14.11 -6.57 9.35
C GLN A 72 14.01 -5.05 9.18
N THR A 73 15.13 -4.36 9.41
CA THR A 73 15.28 -2.95 9.08
C THR A 73 15.14 -2.80 7.56
N ALA A 74 13.98 -2.34 7.10
CA ALA A 74 13.72 -2.05 5.70
C ALA A 74 14.27 -0.67 5.35
N GLU A 75 14.77 -0.52 4.12
CA GLU A 75 15.18 0.77 3.58
C GLU A 75 13.92 1.61 3.31
N SER A 76 13.77 2.74 4.01
CA SER A 76 12.63 3.63 3.83
C SER A 76 12.92 4.68 2.77
N HIS A 77 12.14 4.68 1.69
CA HIS A 77 12.23 5.69 0.63
C HIS A 77 10.92 6.44 0.48
N SER A 78 11.00 7.73 0.18
CA SER A 78 9.83 8.55 -0.10
C SER A 78 9.10 8.05 -1.34
N ILE A 79 7.77 8.17 -1.31
CA ILE A 79 6.92 7.77 -2.41
C ILE A 79 6.75 8.97 -3.35
N HIS A 80 7.10 8.81 -4.62
CA HIS A 80 6.93 9.85 -5.62
C HIS A 80 5.54 9.83 -6.22
N GLN A 81 5.07 8.66 -6.68
CA GLN A 81 3.83 8.55 -7.42
C GLN A 81 3.19 7.16 -7.24
N VAL A 82 1.87 7.13 -7.10
CA VAL A 82 1.07 5.90 -7.12
C VAL A 82 0.03 6.02 -8.22
N LEU A 83 -0.18 4.97 -8.99
CA LEU A 83 -1.07 4.98 -10.16
C LEU A 83 -1.83 3.67 -10.31
N PHE A 84 -3.16 3.74 -10.37
CA PHE A 84 -3.97 2.62 -10.84
C PHE A 84 -3.96 2.54 -12.36
N GLY A 85 -4.04 1.32 -12.89
CA GLY A 85 -4.22 1.12 -14.33
C GLY A 85 -5.60 1.63 -14.78
N PRO A 86 -5.73 2.30 -15.93
CA PRO A 86 -7.02 2.88 -16.38
C PRO A 86 -8.09 1.80 -16.66
N HIS A 87 -7.67 0.60 -17.06
CA HIS A 87 -8.55 -0.51 -17.42
C HIS A 87 -8.76 -1.52 -16.30
N SER A 88 -7.85 -1.59 -15.34
CA SER A 88 -7.84 -2.59 -14.28
C SER A 88 -7.46 -1.96 -12.95
N GLY A 89 -8.42 -1.98 -12.01
CA GLY A 89 -8.22 -1.61 -10.61
C GLY A 89 -7.70 -2.73 -9.72
N GLY A 90 -7.23 -3.84 -10.32
CA GLY A 90 -6.70 -4.99 -9.59
C GLY A 90 -5.28 -4.80 -9.07
N GLN A 91 -4.55 -3.83 -9.62
CA GLN A 91 -3.16 -3.55 -9.28
C GLN A 91 -2.88 -2.05 -9.41
N PHE A 92 -1.87 -1.58 -8.67
CA PHE A 92 -1.37 -0.22 -8.78
C PHE A 92 0.16 -0.21 -8.83
N LEU A 93 0.69 0.71 -9.62
CA LEU A 93 2.11 0.99 -9.73
C LEU A 93 2.51 1.93 -8.59
N CYS A 94 3.58 1.58 -7.89
CA CYS A 94 4.21 2.43 -6.87
C CYS A 94 5.61 2.82 -7.35
N ILE A 95 5.83 4.12 -7.43
CA ILE A 95 7.10 4.76 -7.76
C ILE A 95 7.61 5.42 -6.50
N THR A 96 8.80 5.01 -6.10
CA THR A 96 9.51 5.50 -4.91
C THR A 96 10.79 6.17 -5.37
N ALA A 97 11.50 6.86 -4.46
CA ALA A 97 12.83 7.43 -4.69
C ALA A 97 13.92 6.35 -4.85
N THR A 98 13.66 5.33 -5.66
CA THR A 98 14.55 4.23 -6.01
C THR A 98 14.54 3.99 -7.51
N SER A 99 15.50 3.21 -7.99
CA SER A 99 15.63 2.86 -9.40
C SER A 99 14.68 1.76 -9.86
N GLN A 100 13.84 1.23 -8.97
CA GLN A 100 12.98 0.08 -9.27
C GLN A 100 11.52 0.46 -9.05
N PRO A 101 10.69 0.47 -10.12
CA PRO A 101 9.25 0.52 -9.92
C PRO A 101 8.79 -0.78 -9.24
N ARG A 102 7.72 -0.69 -8.45
CA ARG A 102 7.08 -1.84 -7.79
C ARG A 102 5.60 -1.87 -8.13
N LEU A 103 5.07 -3.07 -8.36
CA LEU A 103 3.66 -3.29 -8.61
C LEU A 103 3.04 -3.96 -7.40
N PHE A 104 1.95 -3.36 -6.91
CA PHE A 104 1.17 -3.87 -5.80
C PHE A 104 -0.20 -4.33 -6.28
N SER A 105 -0.72 -5.36 -5.62
CA SER A 105 -2.12 -5.76 -5.71
C SER A 105 -3.00 -4.67 -5.07
N ARG A 106 -4.26 -4.63 -5.48
CA ARG A 106 -5.32 -3.78 -4.90
C ARG A 106 -5.37 -3.81 -3.36
N ASP A 107 -5.01 -4.93 -2.74
CA ASP A 107 -5.01 -5.12 -1.28
C ASP A 107 -3.63 -4.84 -0.63
N GLY A 108 -2.70 -4.27 -1.39
CA GLY A 108 -1.40 -3.83 -0.89
C GLY A 108 -0.41 -4.97 -0.65
N GLU A 109 -0.46 -6.01 -1.47
CA GLU A 109 0.55 -7.08 -1.52
C GLU A 109 1.50 -6.81 -2.69
N LEU A 110 2.81 -7.04 -2.50
CA LEU A 110 3.78 -6.86 -3.57
C LEU A 110 3.61 -7.98 -4.62
N VAL A 111 3.26 -7.60 -5.85
CA VAL A 111 3.10 -8.53 -6.98
C VAL A 111 4.42 -8.72 -7.71
N SER A 112 5.07 -7.61 -8.05
CA SER A 112 6.34 -7.66 -8.78
C SER A 112 7.21 -6.45 -8.50
N GLU A 113 8.50 -6.71 -8.35
CA GLU A 113 9.55 -5.71 -8.35
C GLU A 113 10.31 -5.81 -9.68
N PHE A 114 10.51 -4.67 -10.34
CA PHE A 114 11.20 -4.61 -11.62
C PHE A 114 12.73 -4.54 -11.42
N VAL A 115 13.46 -5.09 -12.38
CA VAL A 115 14.92 -5.20 -12.30
C VAL A 115 15.63 -3.84 -12.20
N LYS A 116 16.65 -3.77 -11.36
CA LYS A 116 17.58 -2.64 -11.29
C LYS A 116 18.55 -2.65 -12.47
N GLY A 117 18.85 -1.48 -13.03
CA GLY A 117 19.89 -1.32 -14.03
C GLY A 117 21.29 -1.42 -13.44
N ASP A 118 22.23 -1.95 -14.20
CA ASP A 118 23.65 -1.88 -13.85
C ASP A 118 24.14 -0.43 -13.96
N MET A 119 24.54 0.13 -12.82
CA MET A 119 25.01 1.52 -12.70
C MET A 119 26.35 1.76 -13.39
N TYR A 120 27.16 0.72 -13.61
CA TYR A 120 28.50 0.83 -14.18
C TYR A 120 28.50 0.83 -15.71
N LEU A 121 27.39 0.43 -16.35
CA LEU A 121 27.23 0.50 -17.79
C LEU A 121 26.98 1.96 -18.24
N ARG A 122 27.85 2.44 -19.13
CA ARG A 122 27.72 3.77 -19.74
C ARG A 122 26.59 3.84 -20.77
N ASP A 123 26.46 2.82 -21.60
CA ASP A 123 25.39 2.75 -22.59
C ASP A 123 24.09 2.26 -21.93
N LYS A 124 23.12 3.17 -21.85
CA LYS A 124 21.83 2.91 -21.20
C LYS A 124 20.98 1.90 -21.97
N HIS A 125 21.19 1.70 -23.28
CA HIS A 125 20.46 0.69 -24.05
C HIS A 125 20.78 -0.74 -23.58
N ASN A 126 21.97 -0.96 -23.02
CA ASN A 126 22.42 -2.27 -22.54
C ASN A 126 22.01 -2.55 -21.09
N THR A 127 21.43 -1.58 -20.39
CA THR A 127 21.00 -1.74 -18.99
C THR A 127 19.57 -2.27 -18.94
N LYS A 128 19.28 -3.26 -18.07
CA LYS A 128 17.94 -3.90 -17.99
C LYS A 128 16.89 -3.12 -17.20
N GLY A 129 17.29 -2.07 -16.49
CA GLY A 129 16.40 -1.23 -15.69
C GLY A 129 17.02 0.12 -15.39
N HIS A 130 16.31 0.97 -14.65
CA HIS A 130 16.85 2.29 -14.32
C HIS A 130 18.12 2.17 -13.48
N THR A 131 19.05 3.07 -13.74
CA THR A 131 20.34 3.14 -13.06
C THR A 131 20.39 4.19 -11.95
N ALA A 132 19.36 5.04 -11.90
CA ALA A 132 19.15 6.08 -10.89
C ALA A 132 17.66 6.13 -10.52
N GLU A 133 17.27 7.04 -9.63
CA GLU A 133 15.89 7.15 -9.12
C GLU A 133 14.86 7.38 -10.24
N VAL A 134 13.70 6.75 -10.07
CA VAL A 134 12.53 6.93 -10.94
C VAL A 134 11.71 8.08 -10.39
N THR A 135 11.45 9.09 -11.23
CA THR A 135 10.78 10.33 -10.83
C THR A 135 9.27 10.28 -11.04
N SER A 136 8.84 9.66 -12.14
CA SER A 136 7.44 9.62 -12.56
C SER A 136 7.15 8.41 -13.44
N GLY A 137 5.87 8.06 -13.61
CA GLY A 137 5.43 7.03 -14.55
C GLY A 137 4.00 7.25 -15.01
N ALA A 138 3.58 6.44 -15.98
CA ALA A 138 2.22 6.44 -16.49
C ALA A 138 1.85 5.06 -17.03
N TRP A 139 0.60 4.65 -16.87
CA TRP A 139 0.09 3.44 -17.50
C TRP A 139 -0.19 3.66 -18.98
N HIS A 140 -0.08 2.61 -19.79
CA HIS A 140 -0.50 2.69 -21.18
C HIS A 140 -2.02 2.93 -21.24
N PRO A 141 -2.48 3.86 -22.09
CA PRO A 141 -3.89 4.26 -22.14
C PRO A 141 -4.82 3.19 -22.70
N THR A 142 -4.31 2.22 -23.47
CA THR A 142 -5.10 1.13 -24.08
C THR A 142 -4.67 -0.28 -23.68
N ASN A 143 -3.42 -0.49 -23.26
CA ASN A 143 -2.86 -1.81 -22.98
C ASN A 143 -2.64 -1.95 -21.48
N ARG A 144 -3.41 -2.82 -20.83
CA ARG A 144 -3.36 -2.96 -19.37
C ARG A 144 -2.01 -3.45 -18.83
N ASP A 145 -1.22 -4.12 -19.66
CA ASP A 145 0.01 -4.81 -19.24
C ASP A 145 1.27 -3.98 -19.51
N ARG A 146 1.13 -2.74 -19.99
CA ARG A 146 2.25 -1.83 -20.26
C ARG A 146 2.20 -0.56 -19.43
N PHE A 147 3.36 -0.10 -18.99
CA PHE A 147 3.53 1.21 -18.37
C PHE A 147 4.90 1.81 -18.70
N VAL A 148 5.03 3.12 -18.51
CA VAL A 148 6.27 3.87 -18.71
C VAL A 148 6.77 4.41 -17.38
N THR A 149 8.08 4.47 -17.23
CA THR A 149 8.75 5.19 -16.14
C THR A 149 9.82 6.14 -16.67
N ALA A 150 9.95 7.29 -16.03
CA ALA A 150 10.98 8.28 -16.29
C ALA A 150 11.95 8.33 -15.10
N GLY A 151 13.25 8.46 -15.39
CA GLY A 151 14.28 8.48 -14.36
C GLY A 151 15.25 9.63 -14.49
N THR A 152 15.98 9.89 -13.41
CA THR A 152 17.09 10.85 -13.41
C THR A 152 18.30 10.38 -14.22
N ASP A 153 18.29 9.13 -14.68
CA ASP A 153 19.32 8.57 -15.55
C ASP A 153 19.19 8.95 -17.05
N SER A 154 18.39 9.98 -17.35
CA SER A 154 18.10 10.47 -18.70
C SER A 154 17.35 9.47 -19.58
N THR A 155 16.73 8.45 -18.96
CA THR A 155 15.96 7.45 -19.69
C THR A 155 14.49 7.49 -19.36
N VAL A 156 13.70 7.21 -20.38
CA VAL A 156 12.30 6.82 -20.26
C VAL A 156 12.22 5.36 -20.70
N ARG A 157 11.64 4.49 -19.87
CA ARG A 157 11.60 3.04 -20.10
C ARG A 157 10.17 2.56 -20.15
N ILE A 158 9.90 1.70 -21.11
CA ILE A 158 8.61 1.02 -21.25
C ILE A 158 8.76 -0.39 -20.73
N TRP A 159 7.83 -0.77 -19.86
CA TRP A 159 7.82 -2.03 -19.16
C TRP A 159 6.57 -2.82 -19.52
N ASP A 160 6.74 -4.13 -19.63
CA ASP A 160 5.66 -5.10 -19.66
C ASP A 160 5.56 -5.70 -18.26
N VAL A 161 4.36 -5.64 -17.68
CA VAL A 161 4.05 -6.15 -16.33
C VAL A 161 4.42 -7.63 -16.20
N ASN A 162 4.29 -8.40 -17.27
CA ASN A 162 4.60 -9.83 -17.27
C ASN A 162 6.11 -10.12 -17.34
N LYS A 163 6.94 -9.12 -17.71
CA LYS A 163 8.38 -9.26 -17.91
C LYS A 163 9.19 -8.40 -16.91
N ARG A 164 9.16 -8.78 -15.64
CA ARG A 164 9.85 -8.02 -14.57
C ARG A 164 11.39 -7.92 -14.69
N MET A 165 12.03 -8.86 -15.40
CA MET A 165 13.50 -8.97 -15.48
C MET A 165 14.14 -8.16 -16.62
N LYS A 166 13.33 -7.49 -17.45
CA LYS A 166 13.81 -6.68 -18.58
C LYS A 166 12.74 -5.69 -19.00
N GLN A 167 13.13 -4.45 -19.28
CA GLN A 167 12.30 -3.50 -20.00
C GLN A 167 12.01 -3.96 -21.44
N GLU A 168 10.86 -3.54 -21.97
CA GLU A 168 10.50 -3.79 -23.36
C GLU A 168 11.29 -2.88 -24.30
N GLU A 169 11.29 -1.58 -24.00
CA GLU A 169 11.95 -0.54 -24.79
C GLU A 169 12.68 0.48 -23.90
N VAL A 170 13.76 1.07 -24.44
CA VAL A 170 14.51 2.15 -23.79
C VAL A 170 14.54 3.36 -24.69
N ILE A 171 14.14 4.50 -24.13
CA ILE A 171 14.24 5.80 -24.76
C ILE A 171 15.32 6.57 -24.02
N VAL A 172 16.46 6.80 -24.67
CA VAL A 172 17.54 7.62 -24.12
C VAL A 172 17.38 9.03 -24.66
N TYR A 173 16.98 9.97 -23.79
CA TYR A 173 16.92 11.37 -24.16
C TYR A 173 18.31 11.98 -24.10
N LYS A 174 18.76 12.54 -25.24
CA LYS A 174 20.03 13.24 -25.35
C LYS A 174 19.79 14.74 -25.30
N SER A 175 20.11 15.35 -24.16
CA SER A 175 20.01 16.80 -23.99
C SER A 175 20.95 17.52 -24.96
N ARG A 176 20.50 18.64 -25.52
CA ARG A 176 21.33 19.54 -26.33
C ARG A 176 21.75 20.79 -25.56
N ALA A 177 21.48 20.85 -24.26
CA ALA A 177 21.91 21.96 -23.41
C ALA A 177 23.44 22.03 -23.34
N ALA A 178 23.99 23.24 -23.37
CA ALA A 178 25.43 23.45 -23.25
C ALA A 178 25.94 22.94 -21.89
N GLY A 179 27.05 22.19 -21.89
CA GLY A 179 27.64 21.65 -20.66
C GLY A 179 26.96 20.41 -20.08
N SER A 180 25.83 19.95 -20.63
CA SER A 180 25.11 18.77 -20.11
C SER A 180 25.73 17.42 -20.51
N ALA A 181 26.75 17.44 -21.38
CA ALA A 181 27.37 16.25 -21.97
C ALA A 181 26.35 15.27 -22.58
N GLY A 182 25.19 15.76 -23.00
CA GLY A 182 24.10 14.95 -23.55
C GLY A 182 23.16 14.33 -22.52
N MET A 183 23.35 14.58 -21.22
CA MET A 183 22.58 13.96 -20.14
C MET A 183 21.75 15.01 -19.38
N THR A 184 20.50 14.69 -19.07
CA THR A 184 19.63 15.50 -18.20
C THR A 184 18.60 14.62 -17.48
N ARG A 185 18.07 15.08 -16.36
CA ARG A 185 17.11 14.29 -15.57
C ARG A 185 15.73 14.38 -16.20
N MET A 186 15.05 13.25 -16.36
CA MET A 186 13.63 13.25 -16.69
C MET A 186 12.83 13.49 -15.42
N THR A 187 11.93 14.46 -15.45
CA THR A 187 11.22 14.97 -14.26
C THR A 187 9.80 14.42 -14.18
N ALA A 188 9.07 14.40 -15.30
CA ALA A 188 7.70 13.93 -15.39
C ALA A 188 7.43 13.24 -16.72
N VAL A 189 6.49 12.30 -16.74
CA VAL A 189 6.05 11.59 -17.95
C VAL A 189 4.54 11.38 -17.93
N ALA A 190 3.91 11.52 -19.09
CA ALA A 190 2.51 11.23 -19.31
C ALA A 190 2.34 10.38 -20.56
N TRP A 191 1.40 9.44 -20.51
CA TRP A 191 1.05 8.57 -21.63
C TRP A 191 -0.45 8.68 -21.88
N GLY A 192 -0.81 9.17 -23.06
CA GLY A 192 -2.21 9.37 -23.45
C GLY A 192 -2.50 8.78 -24.82
N ALA A 193 -3.78 8.68 -25.13
CA ALA A 193 -4.25 8.33 -26.47
C ALA A 193 -5.38 9.29 -26.82
N ALA A 194 -5.41 9.72 -28.08
CA ALA A 194 -6.60 10.40 -28.59
C ALA A 194 -7.77 9.41 -28.60
N GLY A 195 -8.92 9.83 -28.06
CA GLY A 195 -10.17 9.06 -28.15
C GLY A 195 -10.49 8.65 -29.60
N GLU A 196 -11.24 7.55 -29.76
CA GLU A 196 -11.59 6.94 -31.06
C GLU A 196 -10.40 6.45 -31.91
N GLY A 197 -9.63 5.50 -31.40
CA GLY A 197 -8.62 4.79 -32.20
C GLY A 197 -7.45 5.67 -32.68
N GLY A 198 -7.29 6.86 -32.08
CA GLY A 198 -6.17 7.73 -32.36
C GLY A 198 -4.84 7.14 -31.90
N SER A 199 -3.75 7.60 -32.50
CA SER A 199 -2.41 7.18 -32.09
C SER A 199 -2.15 7.57 -30.65
N SER A 200 -1.64 6.62 -29.87
CA SER A 200 -1.12 6.94 -28.54
C SER A 200 0.10 7.84 -28.66
N MET A 201 0.34 8.65 -27.63
CA MET A 201 1.49 9.54 -27.53
C MET A 201 2.06 9.52 -26.13
N LEU A 202 3.36 9.70 -26.05
CA LEU A 202 4.14 9.73 -24.83
C LEU A 202 4.83 11.08 -24.76
N VAL A 203 4.67 11.80 -23.66
CA VAL A 203 5.28 13.11 -23.43
C VAL A 203 6.10 13.05 -22.16
N SER A 204 7.36 13.49 -22.23
CA SER A 204 8.21 13.65 -21.05
C SER A 204 8.80 15.04 -20.97
N ALA A 205 8.95 15.54 -19.75
CA ALA A 205 9.72 16.74 -19.49
C ALA A 205 11.09 16.41 -18.91
N ALA A 206 12.02 17.32 -19.19
CA ALA A 206 13.40 17.26 -18.79
C ALA A 206 13.75 18.46 -17.90
N LEU A 207 14.69 18.27 -16.97
CA LEU A 207 15.19 19.32 -16.09
C LEU A 207 15.89 20.46 -16.86
N ASP A 208 16.33 20.20 -18.09
CA ASP A 208 16.91 21.23 -18.96
C ASP A 208 15.86 22.16 -19.59
N GLY A 209 14.59 22.06 -19.18
CA GLY A 209 13.48 22.87 -19.69
C GLY A 209 12.84 22.30 -20.96
N SER A 210 13.33 21.16 -21.46
CA SER A 210 12.80 20.56 -22.70
C SER A 210 11.54 19.74 -22.44
N LEU A 211 10.61 19.81 -23.38
CA LEU A 211 9.43 18.95 -23.47
C LEU A 211 9.52 18.12 -24.76
N VAL A 212 9.42 16.81 -24.62
CA VAL A 212 9.69 15.86 -25.70
C VAL A 212 8.51 14.93 -25.88
N MET A 213 8.11 14.69 -27.12
CA MET A 213 6.98 13.84 -27.47
C MET A 213 7.41 12.72 -28.42
N TRP A 214 6.93 11.50 -28.17
CA TRP A 214 7.08 10.32 -29.02
C TRP A 214 5.71 9.75 -29.38
N GLY A 215 5.66 9.01 -30.49
CA GLY A 215 4.53 8.13 -30.76
C GLY A 215 4.46 7.00 -29.73
N GLY A 216 3.26 6.66 -29.28
CA GLY A 216 3.03 5.70 -28.20
C GLY A 216 3.29 4.25 -28.58
N GLU A 217 3.20 3.87 -29.85
CA GLU A 217 3.49 2.50 -30.34
C GLU A 217 4.87 2.38 -31.01
N GLY A 218 5.70 3.41 -30.85
CA GLY A 218 7.01 3.49 -31.49
C GLY A 218 6.96 3.89 -32.97
N PRO A 219 8.11 3.91 -33.66
CA PRO A 219 9.44 3.64 -33.11
C PRO A 219 9.97 4.81 -32.24
N TYR A 220 10.63 4.50 -31.11
CA TYR A 220 11.03 5.50 -30.10
C TYR A 220 12.45 6.09 -30.26
N HIS A 221 13.18 5.70 -31.31
CA HIS A 221 14.56 6.16 -31.54
C HIS A 221 14.67 7.67 -31.79
N ARG A 222 13.60 8.29 -32.30
CA ARG A 222 13.52 9.74 -32.53
C ARG A 222 12.23 10.28 -31.92
N PRO A 223 12.29 11.46 -31.29
CA PRO A 223 11.08 12.14 -30.86
C PRO A 223 10.29 12.59 -32.10
N THR A 224 8.97 12.53 -31.99
CA THR A 224 8.04 13.10 -32.97
C THR A 224 8.11 14.62 -32.95
N ALA A 225 8.25 15.21 -31.76
CA ALA A 225 8.46 16.63 -31.57
C ALA A 225 9.25 16.93 -30.28
N GLU A 226 9.97 18.05 -30.25
CA GLU A 226 10.80 18.49 -29.13
C GLU A 226 10.73 20.02 -29.04
N ILE A 227 10.50 20.53 -27.83
CA ILE A 227 10.51 21.96 -27.49
C ILE A 227 11.58 22.15 -26.44
N LYS A 228 12.65 22.88 -26.74
CA LYS A 228 13.83 22.98 -25.85
C LYS A 228 13.66 23.95 -24.69
N ASP A 229 12.96 25.06 -24.94
CA ASP A 229 12.75 26.12 -23.96
C ASP A 229 11.26 26.12 -23.53
N ALA A 230 10.73 24.93 -23.24
CA ALA A 230 9.35 24.78 -22.79
C ALA A 230 9.16 25.38 -21.39
N HIS A 231 10.13 25.19 -20.50
CA HIS A 231 10.24 25.83 -19.19
C HIS A 231 11.66 26.35 -18.95
N ALA A 232 11.86 27.14 -17.89
CA ALA A 232 13.20 27.59 -17.52
C ALA A 232 14.15 26.40 -17.26
N LYS A 233 15.42 26.57 -17.61
CA LYS A 233 16.47 25.56 -17.38
C LYS A 233 16.71 25.37 -15.88
N ASP A 234 17.08 24.16 -15.50
CA ASP A 234 17.31 23.76 -14.10
C ASP A 234 16.08 23.92 -13.19
N SER A 235 14.90 23.98 -13.81
CA SER A 235 13.62 24.08 -13.12
C SER A 235 12.87 22.75 -13.15
N TRP A 236 12.38 22.31 -12.00
CA TRP A 236 11.66 21.04 -11.91
C TRP A 236 10.22 21.19 -12.41
N THR A 237 9.94 20.62 -13.58
CA THR A 237 8.56 20.48 -14.09
C THR A 237 7.85 19.37 -13.31
N SER A 238 6.94 19.74 -12.43
CA SER A 238 6.37 18.81 -11.45
C SER A 238 5.18 18.00 -11.97
N GLY A 239 4.44 18.54 -12.94
CA GLY A 239 3.24 17.90 -13.46
C GLY A 239 3.13 18.01 -14.99
N ILE A 240 2.72 16.90 -15.60
CA ILE A 240 2.32 16.83 -17.02
C ILE A 240 1.03 16.02 -17.07
N ASP A 241 0.07 16.49 -17.83
CA ASP A 241 -1.11 15.69 -18.16
C ASP A 241 -1.54 15.91 -19.61
N ILE A 242 -2.20 14.90 -20.15
CA ILE A 242 -2.70 14.85 -21.51
C ILE A 242 -4.23 14.87 -21.45
N SER A 243 -4.86 15.71 -22.27
CA SER A 243 -6.32 15.75 -22.36
C SER A 243 -6.89 14.41 -22.86
N ALA A 244 -8.09 14.04 -22.42
CA ALA A 244 -8.72 12.77 -22.83
C ALA A 244 -8.97 12.66 -24.35
N ASP A 245 -9.05 13.80 -25.07
CA ASP A 245 -9.13 13.84 -26.53
C ASP A 245 -7.76 13.69 -27.22
N GLY A 246 -6.67 13.68 -26.44
CA GLY A 246 -5.28 13.57 -26.90
C GLY A 246 -4.80 14.76 -27.72
N ARG A 247 -5.49 15.91 -27.68
CA ARG A 247 -5.11 17.09 -28.48
C ARG A 247 -4.27 18.08 -27.71
N LEU A 248 -4.43 18.16 -26.40
CA LEU A 248 -3.80 19.14 -25.54
C LEU A 248 -2.87 18.46 -24.53
N VAL A 249 -1.80 19.16 -24.19
CA VAL A 249 -0.89 18.79 -23.11
C VAL A 249 -0.75 19.98 -22.19
N VAL A 250 -0.86 19.76 -20.88
CA VAL A 250 -0.62 20.78 -19.87
C VAL A 250 0.67 20.45 -19.14
N THR A 251 1.51 21.45 -18.93
CA THR A 251 2.72 21.33 -18.14
C THR A 251 2.73 22.37 -17.02
N ARG A 252 3.11 21.91 -15.83
CA ARG A 252 3.37 22.75 -14.66
C ARG A 252 4.87 22.80 -14.43
N GLY A 253 5.45 23.98 -14.64
CA GLY A 253 6.88 24.22 -14.46
C GLY A 253 7.23 24.70 -13.06
N GLY A 254 8.48 24.52 -12.67
CA GLY A 254 9.05 25.17 -11.49
C GLY A 254 9.43 26.63 -11.71
N ASP A 255 9.16 27.16 -12.90
CA ASP A 255 9.38 28.55 -13.30
C ASP A 255 8.13 29.42 -13.06
N ASP A 256 7.31 29.01 -12.09
CA ASP A 256 6.04 29.63 -11.72
C ASP A 256 5.08 29.81 -12.91
N SER A 257 5.12 28.89 -13.87
CA SER A 257 4.28 28.92 -15.06
C SER A 257 3.54 27.61 -15.32
N ILE A 258 2.28 27.74 -15.71
CA ILE A 258 1.51 26.68 -16.36
C ILE A 258 1.43 27.01 -17.85
N LYS A 259 1.75 26.02 -18.69
CA LYS A 259 1.70 26.15 -20.15
C LYS A 259 0.82 25.09 -20.75
N LEU A 260 0.05 25.48 -21.76
CA LEU A 260 -0.80 24.60 -22.56
C LEU A 260 -0.18 24.44 -23.95
N TRP A 261 -0.15 23.22 -24.46
CA TRP A 261 0.47 22.86 -25.73
C TRP A 261 -0.51 22.12 -26.63
N ASP A 262 -0.47 22.42 -27.92
CA ASP A 262 -1.17 21.65 -28.95
C ASP A 262 -0.27 20.51 -29.42
N THR A 263 -0.75 19.28 -29.36
CA THR A 263 -0.03 18.08 -29.82
C THR A 263 0.20 18.07 -31.33
N ARG A 264 -0.72 18.65 -32.12
CA ARG A 264 -0.60 18.75 -33.57
C ARG A 264 0.36 19.85 -33.99
N LYS A 265 0.45 20.90 -33.18
CA LYS A 265 1.34 22.06 -33.38
C LYS A 265 2.29 22.23 -32.19
N PHE A 266 3.08 21.20 -31.94
CA PHE A 266 3.98 21.09 -30.79
C PHE A 266 5.28 21.90 -30.96
N LYS A 267 5.16 23.23 -30.96
CA LYS A 267 6.30 24.17 -31.11
C LYS A 267 6.24 25.34 -30.14
N THR A 268 5.06 25.93 -29.98
CA THR A 268 4.84 27.11 -29.13
C THR A 268 3.68 26.81 -28.18
N PRO A 269 3.70 27.36 -26.96
CA PRO A 269 2.56 27.20 -26.07
C PRO A 269 1.36 27.94 -26.67
N LEU A 270 0.18 27.34 -26.55
CA LEU A 270 -1.09 27.97 -26.87
C LEU A 270 -1.33 29.14 -25.90
N ASN A 271 -1.19 28.84 -24.61
CA ASN A 271 -1.38 29.78 -23.51
C ASN A 271 -0.31 29.58 -22.45
N THR A 272 -0.07 30.64 -21.68
CA THR A 272 0.79 30.62 -20.51
C THR A 272 0.13 31.43 -19.41
N ALA A 273 0.07 30.87 -18.21
CA ALA A 273 -0.39 31.55 -17.01
C ALA A 273 0.69 31.51 -15.94
N SER A 274 0.79 32.59 -15.17
CA SER A 274 1.63 32.60 -13.97
C SER A 274 0.90 31.88 -12.85
N HIS A 275 1.56 30.90 -12.24
CA HIS A 275 1.08 30.18 -11.07
C HIS A 275 2.27 29.80 -10.20
N PRO A 276 2.37 30.30 -8.95
CA PRO A 276 3.48 29.99 -8.05
C PRO A 276 3.73 28.49 -7.92
N SER A 277 4.96 28.09 -8.13
CA SER A 277 5.36 26.69 -8.09
C SER A 277 5.66 26.22 -6.68
N THR A 278 5.16 25.04 -6.36
CA THR A 278 5.54 24.28 -5.16
C THR A 278 6.64 23.27 -5.43
N SER A 279 7.16 23.19 -6.66
CA SER A 279 8.06 22.11 -7.11
C SER A 279 9.43 22.12 -6.44
N SER A 280 9.88 23.27 -5.91
CA SER A 280 11.14 23.38 -5.16
C SER A 280 11.12 22.59 -3.85
N GLN A 281 9.96 22.55 -3.17
CA GLN A 281 9.76 21.79 -1.93
C GLN A 281 9.13 20.42 -2.21
N PHE A 282 8.21 20.36 -3.17
CA PHE A 282 7.39 19.20 -3.49
C PHE A 282 7.46 18.94 -5.00
N PRO A 283 8.51 18.24 -5.49
CA PRO A 283 8.70 17.97 -6.92
C PRO A 283 7.59 17.09 -7.53
N THR A 284 6.79 16.43 -6.69
CA THR A 284 5.67 15.55 -7.08
C THR A 284 4.35 16.31 -7.29
N SER A 285 4.36 17.64 -7.24
CA SER A 285 3.12 18.41 -7.36
C SER A 285 2.52 18.30 -8.75
N ASN A 286 1.29 17.78 -8.84
CA ASN A 286 0.71 17.44 -10.12
C ASN A 286 -0.20 18.55 -10.69
N ILE A 287 -0.66 18.30 -11.91
CA ILE A 287 -1.69 19.04 -12.62
C ILE A 287 -2.48 18.01 -13.42
N GLN A 288 -3.80 18.16 -13.52
CA GLN A 288 -4.64 17.17 -14.22
C GLN A 288 -5.74 17.86 -15.02
N PHE A 289 -6.10 17.31 -16.17
CA PHE A 289 -7.34 17.63 -16.85
C PHE A 289 -8.54 17.04 -16.10
N ALA A 290 -9.64 17.77 -16.12
CA ALA A 290 -10.93 17.20 -15.76
C ALA A 290 -11.30 16.07 -16.74
N PRO A 291 -12.10 15.09 -16.30
CA PRO A 291 -12.61 14.01 -17.14
C PRO A 291 -13.28 14.45 -18.45
N ASN A 292 -13.91 15.63 -18.45
CA ASN A 292 -14.58 16.23 -19.60
C ASN A 292 -13.65 17.06 -20.50
N THR A 293 -12.36 17.20 -20.14
CA THR A 293 -11.34 18.05 -20.80
C THR A 293 -11.64 19.56 -20.82
N GLN A 294 -12.73 20.00 -20.22
CA GLN A 294 -13.17 21.40 -20.25
C GLN A 294 -12.49 22.25 -19.18
N SER A 295 -11.91 21.63 -18.16
CA SER A 295 -11.21 22.31 -17.08
C SER A 295 -9.92 21.60 -16.71
N ILE A 296 -9.02 22.33 -16.05
CA ILE A 296 -7.75 21.84 -15.54
C ILE A 296 -7.72 22.13 -14.05
N ILE A 297 -7.27 21.17 -13.24
CA ILE A 297 -7.17 21.33 -11.78
C ILE A 297 -5.71 21.39 -11.36
N THR A 298 -5.41 22.31 -10.46
CA THR A 298 -4.06 22.49 -9.90
C THR A 298 -4.11 22.98 -8.45
N GLY A 299 -3.14 22.56 -7.65
CA GLY A 299 -2.98 23.01 -6.28
C GLY A 299 -2.09 24.25 -6.15
N SER A 300 -2.41 25.11 -5.19
CA SER A 300 -1.60 26.29 -4.82
C SER A 300 -0.72 26.02 -3.60
N GLU A 301 0.34 26.82 -3.45
CA GLU A 301 1.16 26.87 -2.23
C GLU A 301 0.36 27.31 -1.01
N THR A 302 -0.66 28.14 -1.18
CA THR A 302 -1.51 28.63 -0.08
C THR A 302 -2.58 27.63 0.37
N GLY A 303 -2.71 26.49 -0.32
CA GLY A 303 -3.70 25.46 -0.02
C GLY A 303 -5.06 25.66 -0.69
N HIS A 304 -5.11 26.50 -1.73
CA HIS A 304 -6.26 26.61 -2.61
C HIS A 304 -6.19 25.59 -3.75
N LEU A 305 -7.35 25.07 -4.14
CA LEU A 305 -7.55 24.34 -5.39
C LEU A 305 -8.00 25.33 -6.46
N HIS A 306 -7.25 25.43 -7.54
CA HIS A 306 -7.62 26.24 -8.70
C HIS A 306 -8.17 25.35 -9.81
N ILE A 307 -9.35 25.71 -10.29
CA ILE A 307 -9.95 25.15 -11.50
C ILE A 307 -9.77 26.19 -12.61
N LEU A 308 -8.99 25.83 -13.62
CA LEU A 308 -8.59 26.70 -14.71
C LEU A 308 -9.35 26.34 -15.99
N ASN A 309 -9.69 27.37 -16.76
CA ASN A 309 -10.17 27.18 -18.13
C ASN A 309 -8.98 26.86 -19.06
N PRO A 310 -8.97 25.77 -19.85
CA PRO A 310 -7.88 25.47 -20.77
C PRO A 310 -7.67 26.56 -21.83
N ALA A 311 -8.74 27.20 -22.31
CA ALA A 311 -8.66 28.20 -23.37
C ALA A 311 -8.01 29.52 -22.94
N THR A 312 -7.87 29.80 -21.64
CA THR A 312 -7.23 31.04 -21.14
C THR A 312 -6.20 30.80 -20.03
N LEU A 313 -6.18 29.61 -19.43
CA LEU A 313 -5.46 29.24 -18.21
C LEU A 313 -5.73 30.16 -17.01
N ARG A 314 -6.86 30.88 -17.01
CA ARG A 314 -7.29 31.70 -15.88
C ARG A 314 -8.12 30.84 -14.91
N PRO A 315 -8.02 31.09 -13.59
CA PRO A 315 -8.86 30.42 -12.62
C PRO A 315 -10.30 30.87 -12.78
N GLU A 316 -11.19 29.94 -13.09
CA GLU A 316 -12.65 30.14 -13.02
C GLU A 316 -13.11 30.05 -11.57
N LEU A 317 -12.54 29.09 -10.83
CA LEU A 317 -12.84 28.88 -9.42
C LEU A 317 -11.56 28.66 -8.61
N ALA A 318 -11.51 29.27 -7.43
CA ALA A 318 -10.46 29.06 -6.44
C ALA A 318 -11.09 28.70 -5.10
N THR A 319 -11.02 27.44 -4.70
CA THR A 319 -11.61 26.98 -3.44
C THR A 319 -10.54 26.78 -2.36
N PRO A 320 -10.72 27.32 -1.15
CA PRO A 320 -9.86 27.01 -0.02
C PRO A 320 -10.12 25.60 0.47
N VAL A 321 -9.11 24.72 0.42
CA VAL A 321 -9.22 23.33 0.87
C VAL A 321 -8.43 23.10 2.15
N THR A 322 -7.15 23.52 2.16
CA THR A 322 -6.29 23.43 3.36
C THR A 322 -5.53 24.74 3.56
N PRO A 323 -6.22 25.82 3.98
CA PRO A 323 -5.62 27.14 4.10
C PRO A 323 -4.32 27.14 4.89
N GLY A 324 -3.27 27.74 4.33
CA GLY A 324 -1.96 27.86 4.97
C GLY A 324 -1.05 26.63 4.83
N SER A 325 -1.46 25.61 4.08
CA SER A 325 -0.60 24.48 3.75
C SER A 325 -0.64 24.15 2.25
N PRO A 326 0.51 23.95 1.59
CA PRO A 326 0.56 23.67 0.16
C PRO A 326 -0.27 22.45 -0.26
N LEU A 327 -1.02 22.60 -1.35
CA LEU A 327 -1.73 21.52 -2.01
C LEU A 327 -0.82 20.89 -3.06
N ILE A 328 -0.42 19.63 -2.80
CA ILE A 328 0.62 18.95 -3.58
C ILE A 328 -0.01 18.19 -4.74
N THR A 329 -0.97 17.32 -4.43
CA THR A 329 -1.56 16.40 -5.42
C THR A 329 -3.07 16.61 -5.52
N VAL A 330 -3.60 16.50 -6.73
CA VAL A 330 -5.03 16.63 -7.04
C VAL A 330 -5.42 15.49 -7.97
N ASN A 331 -6.59 14.89 -7.77
CA ASN A 331 -7.12 13.85 -8.63
C ASN A 331 -8.64 14.03 -8.83
N TRP A 332 -9.11 14.16 -10.07
CA TRP A 332 -10.55 14.19 -10.35
C TRP A 332 -11.02 12.88 -10.97
N HIS A 333 -11.85 12.16 -10.22
CA HIS A 333 -12.33 10.87 -10.66
C HIS A 333 -13.53 10.97 -11.62
N PRO A 334 -13.49 10.33 -12.82
CA PRO A 334 -14.53 10.45 -13.85
C PRO A 334 -15.90 9.91 -13.46
N LYS A 335 -15.97 8.74 -12.83
CA LYS A 335 -17.28 8.09 -12.55
C LYS A 335 -17.97 8.60 -11.31
N LEU A 336 -17.19 8.96 -10.28
CA LEU A 336 -17.73 9.48 -9.03
C LEU A 336 -18.04 10.97 -9.13
N ASN A 337 -17.37 11.67 -10.06
CA ASN A 337 -17.35 13.12 -10.15
C ASN A 337 -16.98 13.76 -8.80
N GLN A 338 -15.84 13.34 -8.23
CA GLN A 338 -15.29 13.81 -6.96
C GLN A 338 -13.84 14.23 -7.18
N MET A 339 -13.42 15.29 -6.48
CA MET A 339 -12.04 15.76 -6.51
C MET A 339 -11.36 15.39 -5.21
N ILE A 340 -10.21 14.74 -5.29
CA ILE A 340 -9.42 14.32 -4.15
C ILE A 340 -8.14 15.12 -4.14
N THR A 341 -7.83 15.75 -3.02
CA THR A 341 -6.64 16.59 -2.90
C THR A 341 -5.78 16.13 -1.73
N GLY A 342 -4.46 16.21 -1.89
CA GLY A 342 -3.47 15.84 -0.90
C GLY A 342 -2.60 17.05 -0.56
N SER A 343 -2.50 17.32 0.73
CA SER A 343 -1.83 18.51 1.25
C SER A 343 -0.54 18.17 1.99
N ALA A 344 0.30 19.18 2.17
CA ALA A 344 1.58 19.06 2.87
C ALA A 344 1.44 18.71 4.37
N ASN A 345 0.27 18.93 4.97
CA ASN A 345 0.04 18.66 6.40
C ASN A 345 -0.36 17.19 6.70
N GLY A 346 -0.34 16.31 5.68
CA GLY A 346 -0.75 14.90 5.82
C GLY A 346 -2.24 14.62 5.64
N GLN A 347 -3.04 15.66 5.36
CA GLN A 347 -4.47 15.56 5.13
C GLN A 347 -4.77 15.29 3.65
N THR A 348 -5.65 14.31 3.43
CA THR A 348 -6.33 14.08 2.16
C THR A 348 -7.76 14.59 2.30
N THR A 349 -8.23 15.41 1.37
CA THR A 349 -9.62 15.90 1.35
C THR A 349 -10.32 15.43 0.10
N ILE A 350 -11.56 14.97 0.24
CA ILE A 350 -12.42 14.62 -0.87
C ILE A 350 -13.49 15.69 -0.98
N LEU A 351 -13.49 16.44 -2.06
CA LEU A 351 -14.51 17.41 -2.43
C LEU A 351 -15.58 16.72 -3.27
N PHE A 352 -16.84 16.98 -2.95
CA PHE A 352 -17.98 16.42 -3.65
C PHE A 352 -19.18 17.38 -3.66
N ASN A 353 -20.11 17.16 -4.57
CA ASN A 353 -21.42 17.79 -4.54
C ASN A 353 -22.50 16.70 -4.45
N PRO A 354 -23.38 16.70 -3.43
CA PRO A 354 -24.43 15.69 -3.29
C PRO A 354 -25.36 15.51 -4.48
N LYS A 355 -25.50 16.55 -5.34
CA LYS A 355 -26.33 16.50 -6.55
C LYS A 355 -25.59 15.94 -7.76
N LEU A 356 -24.30 16.27 -7.91
CA LEU A 356 -23.50 15.94 -9.10
C LEU A 356 -22.65 14.67 -8.92
N SER A 357 -22.20 14.43 -7.70
CA SER A 357 -21.30 13.33 -7.36
C SER A 357 -22.09 12.07 -7.05
N ASN A 358 -21.48 10.92 -7.32
CA ASN A 358 -22.07 9.61 -7.05
C ASN A 358 -21.12 8.78 -6.18
N ALA A 359 -21.68 7.94 -5.30
CA ALA A 359 -20.95 6.99 -4.45
C ALA A 359 -19.74 7.60 -3.69
N GLY A 360 -18.70 6.81 -3.39
CA GLY A 360 -17.48 7.30 -2.73
C GLY A 360 -17.74 7.98 -1.39
N ALA A 361 -17.44 9.28 -1.28
CA ALA A 361 -17.70 10.08 -0.08
C ALA A 361 -19.18 10.06 0.37
N LEU A 362 -20.13 10.04 -0.57
CA LEU A 362 -21.56 9.97 -0.26
C LEU A 362 -21.94 8.65 0.42
N THR A 363 -21.31 7.55 -0.01
CA THR A 363 -21.52 6.24 0.62
C THR A 363 -21.00 6.22 2.05
N ILE A 364 -19.89 6.91 2.32
CA ILE A 364 -19.36 7.06 3.68
C ILE A 364 -20.37 7.83 4.53
N LEU A 365 -20.82 8.99 4.06
CA LEU A 365 -21.72 9.88 4.80
C LEU A 365 -23.14 9.32 5.00
N SER A 366 -23.63 8.48 4.08
CA SER A 366 -24.93 7.82 4.20
C SER A 366 -24.99 6.78 5.32
N LYS A 367 -23.83 6.26 5.77
CA LYS A 367 -23.80 5.22 6.79
C LYS A 367 -24.00 5.82 8.17
N LYS A 368 -24.80 5.12 8.97
CA LYS A 368 -24.96 5.46 10.39
C LYS A 368 -23.59 5.36 11.09
N PRO A 369 -23.21 6.36 11.90
CA PRO A 369 -22.04 6.28 12.75
C PRO A 369 -22.08 5.00 13.59
N LYS A 370 -20.95 4.28 13.71
CA LYS A 370 -20.90 3.13 14.61
C LYS A 370 -21.08 3.66 16.03
N LYS A 371 -22.10 3.19 16.74
CA LYS A 371 -22.29 3.48 18.16
C LYS A 371 -21.12 2.79 18.89
N ARG A 372 -20.14 3.57 19.34
CA ARG A 372 -19.03 3.05 20.15
C ARG A 372 -19.63 2.48 21.44
N HIS A 373 -19.26 1.26 21.80
CA HIS A 373 -19.57 0.74 23.11
C HIS A 373 -18.74 1.54 24.15
N VAL A 374 -19.21 1.66 25.39
CA VAL A 374 -18.48 2.38 26.44
C VAL A 374 -17.09 1.76 26.69
N ASP A 375 -16.94 0.47 26.40
CA ASP A 375 -15.67 -0.26 26.53
C ASP A 375 -14.71 -0.05 25.35
N ASP A 376 -15.13 0.59 24.25
CA ASP A 376 -14.27 0.91 23.08
C ASP A 376 -13.52 2.25 23.25
N ASP A 377 -13.38 2.77 24.47
CA ASP A 377 -12.64 4.02 24.70
C ASP A 377 -11.13 3.76 24.78
N PRO A 378 -10.30 4.28 23.84
CA PRO A 378 -8.86 4.03 23.82
C PRO A 378 -8.12 4.66 25.01
N SER A 379 -8.79 5.53 25.77
CA SER A 379 -8.33 6.05 27.06
C SER A 379 -8.59 5.10 28.24
N LEU A 380 -9.51 4.14 28.07
CA LEU A 380 -9.91 3.14 29.06
C LEU A 380 -9.38 1.74 28.73
N THR A 381 -9.06 1.47 27.45
CA THR A 381 -8.29 0.29 27.09
C THR A 381 -6.85 0.56 27.50
N VAL A 382 -6.41 -0.09 28.59
CA VAL A 382 -4.99 -0.17 28.90
C VAL A 382 -4.24 -0.66 27.66
N ASP A 383 -3.32 0.15 27.18
CA ASP A 383 -2.37 -0.24 26.14
C ASP A 383 -1.75 -1.58 26.55
N MET A 384 -2.12 -2.66 25.87
CA MET A 384 -1.28 -3.85 25.84
C MET A 384 -0.06 -3.44 25.04
N ASP A 385 0.96 -2.96 25.76
CA ASP A 385 2.31 -2.82 25.23
C ASP A 385 2.64 -4.08 24.38
N PRO A 386 3.19 -3.94 23.17
CA PRO A 386 3.66 -5.08 22.40
C PRO A 386 4.91 -5.75 23.02
N LEU A 387 5.45 -5.16 24.10
CA LEU A 387 6.42 -5.77 25.02
C LEU A 387 5.81 -6.19 26.36
N GLY A 388 4.49 -6.05 26.51
CA GLY A 388 3.74 -6.50 27.67
C GLY A 388 3.76 -8.01 27.70
N MET A 389 4.43 -8.55 28.72
CA MET A 389 4.50 -9.97 29.06
C MET A 389 3.10 -10.55 29.30
N ALA A 390 2.35 -10.82 28.24
CA ALA A 390 1.21 -11.72 28.23
C ALA A 390 1.68 -13.03 27.61
N GLY A 391 2.44 -13.77 28.41
CA GLY A 391 3.07 -15.03 28.02
C GLY A 391 3.14 -15.99 29.19
N GLU A 392 2.00 -16.31 29.81
CA GLU A 392 1.85 -17.68 30.31
C GLU A 392 1.52 -18.57 29.12
N ALA A 393 2.53 -18.82 28.30
CA ALA A 393 2.55 -20.03 27.51
C ALA A 393 2.71 -21.18 28.51
N HIS A 394 1.67 -22.00 28.62
CA HIS A 394 1.74 -23.27 29.33
C HIS A 394 2.63 -24.20 28.50
N ASP A 395 3.94 -24.11 28.71
CA ASP A 395 4.92 -25.11 28.27
C ASP A 395 4.85 -26.29 29.26
N PRO A 396 4.53 -27.51 28.82
CA PRO A 396 4.47 -28.68 29.70
C PRO A 396 5.85 -29.12 30.22
N SER A 397 6.94 -28.42 29.89
CA SER A 397 8.29 -28.85 30.20
C SER A 397 9.15 -27.77 30.88
N GLY A 398 9.38 -27.94 32.18
CA GLY A 398 10.69 -27.60 32.77
C GLY A 398 10.93 -26.18 33.32
N ASN A 399 10.41 -25.93 34.51
CA ASN A 399 11.18 -25.40 35.65
C ASN A 399 11.83 -24.00 35.54
N ALA A 400 11.01 -22.94 35.53
CA ALA A 400 11.45 -21.58 35.87
C ALA A 400 10.62 -20.97 37.02
N ALA A 401 10.70 -21.59 38.20
CA ALA A 401 10.16 -21.00 39.42
C ALA A 401 10.99 -19.77 39.83
N SER A 402 10.38 -18.58 39.75
CA SER A 402 10.92 -17.32 40.24
C SER A 402 11.31 -17.41 41.73
N PHE A 403 12.24 -16.56 42.19
CA PHE A 403 12.76 -16.58 43.57
C PHE A 403 11.65 -16.49 44.64
N SER A 404 10.52 -15.83 44.32
CA SER A 404 9.32 -15.76 45.17
C SER A 404 8.51 -17.07 45.21
N ALA A 405 8.56 -17.90 44.17
CA ALA A 405 7.91 -19.21 44.15
C ALA A 405 8.63 -20.25 45.03
N ARG A 406 9.92 -20.03 45.33
CA ARG A 406 10.73 -20.93 46.18
C ARG A 406 10.58 -20.64 47.69
N HIS A 407 10.01 -19.49 48.05
CA HIS A 407 9.81 -19.09 49.45
C HIS A 407 8.41 -18.50 49.65
N PRO A 408 7.38 -19.37 49.84
CA PRO A 408 5.97 -18.97 49.87
C PRO A 408 5.58 -18.07 51.05
N THR A 409 6.48 -17.81 52.00
CA THR A 409 6.30 -16.95 53.17
C THR A 409 6.99 -15.59 53.07
N ILE A 410 7.77 -15.34 52.02
CA ILE A 410 8.50 -14.08 51.88
C ILE A 410 7.51 -12.95 51.51
N GLY A 411 7.41 -11.93 52.37
CA GLY A 411 6.45 -10.84 52.21
C GLY A 411 5.09 -11.04 52.90
N LEU A 412 4.92 -12.12 53.69
CA LEU A 412 3.73 -12.38 54.50
C LEU A 412 4.02 -12.18 56.00
N THR A 413 3.01 -11.82 56.78
CA THR A 413 3.04 -11.85 58.25
C THR A 413 2.94 -13.29 58.75
N ALA A 414 3.21 -13.53 60.04
CA ALA A 414 3.01 -14.85 60.67
C ALA A 414 1.56 -15.38 60.56
N SER A 415 0.60 -14.50 60.26
CA SER A 415 -0.81 -14.82 60.00
C SER A 415 -1.15 -15.04 58.51
N GLY A 416 -0.16 -15.05 57.61
CA GLY A 416 -0.37 -15.28 56.17
C GLY A 416 -0.96 -14.08 55.41
N LYS A 417 -0.89 -12.86 55.96
CA LYS A 417 -1.34 -11.64 55.26
C LYS A 417 -0.17 -10.92 54.61
N SER A 418 -0.37 -10.32 53.44
CA SER A 418 0.68 -9.55 52.78
C SER A 418 1.13 -8.39 53.68
N ARG A 419 2.44 -8.16 53.78
CA ARG A 419 3.02 -7.00 54.50
C ARG A 419 2.82 -5.68 53.76
N ASP A 420 2.41 -5.72 52.50
CA ASP A 420 2.14 -4.54 51.68
C ASP A 420 0.65 -4.15 51.76
N PRO A 421 0.31 -2.98 52.33
CA PRO A 421 -1.09 -2.55 52.51
C PRO A 421 -1.87 -2.34 51.21
N ARG A 422 -1.17 -2.22 50.07
CA ARG A 422 -1.80 -1.97 48.76
C ARG A 422 -2.06 -3.24 47.95
N ARG A 423 -1.64 -4.41 48.44
CA ARG A 423 -1.79 -5.68 47.72
C ARG A 423 -3.05 -6.42 48.19
N PRO A 424 -4.12 -6.48 47.38
CA PRO A 424 -5.34 -7.17 47.78
C PRO A 424 -5.08 -8.67 47.98
N HIS A 425 -5.66 -9.23 49.04
CA HIS A 425 -5.56 -10.65 49.38
C HIS A 425 -6.44 -11.47 48.42
N ILE A 426 -5.80 -12.20 47.51
CA ILE A 426 -6.49 -13.11 46.57
C ILE A 426 -6.75 -14.42 47.31
N PRO A 427 -8.01 -14.80 47.58
CA PRO A 427 -8.32 -16.12 48.11
C PRO A 427 -7.89 -17.21 47.11
N ALA A 428 -7.33 -18.31 47.59
CA ALA A 428 -6.86 -19.42 46.75
C ALA A 428 -7.98 -20.07 45.89
N THR A 429 -9.24 -19.75 46.17
CA THR A 429 -10.42 -20.24 45.44
C THR A 429 -11.31 -19.04 45.16
N THR A 430 -11.49 -18.68 43.88
CA THR A 430 -12.44 -17.63 43.51
C THR A 430 -13.87 -18.16 43.65
N PRO A 431 -14.86 -17.33 44.03
CA PRO A 431 -16.26 -17.74 44.16
C PRO A 431 -16.87 -18.33 42.86
N PHE A 432 -16.26 -18.04 41.70
CA PHE A 432 -16.65 -18.55 40.39
C PHE A 432 -16.12 -19.96 40.09
N ALA A 433 -15.13 -20.47 40.83
CA ALA A 433 -14.61 -21.82 40.65
C ALA A 433 -15.62 -22.92 41.09
N LYS A 434 -16.69 -22.56 41.81
CA LYS A 434 -17.76 -23.47 42.23
C LYS A 434 -18.78 -23.82 41.14
N SER A 435 -18.72 -23.19 39.96
CA SER A 435 -19.68 -23.44 38.87
C SER A 435 -19.20 -24.46 37.84
N THR A 436 -18.06 -25.12 38.07
CA THR A 436 -17.65 -26.26 37.25
C THR A 436 -18.42 -27.49 37.75
N PRO A 437 -19.09 -28.26 36.86
CA PRO A 437 -19.73 -29.51 37.25
C PRO A 437 -18.70 -30.42 37.93
N ASP A 438 -19.08 -31.02 39.05
CA ASP A 438 -18.21 -31.89 39.84
C ASP A 438 -17.60 -32.97 38.92
N GLN A 439 -16.28 -33.04 38.83
CA GLN A 439 -15.57 -33.92 37.90
C GLN A 439 -16.02 -35.39 38.08
N LYS A 440 -16.32 -35.77 39.32
CA LYS A 440 -16.89 -37.08 39.67
C LYS A 440 -18.27 -37.32 39.06
N TYR A 441 -19.14 -36.32 39.04
CA TYR A 441 -20.47 -36.42 38.44
C TYR A 441 -20.39 -36.66 36.94
N VAL A 442 -19.44 -36.00 36.26
CA VAL A 442 -19.20 -36.19 34.82
C VAL A 442 -18.64 -37.58 34.53
N MET A 443 -17.70 -38.06 35.35
CA MET A 443 -17.14 -39.42 35.25
C MET A 443 -18.18 -40.52 35.43
N GLU A 444 -19.10 -40.35 36.39
CA GLU A 444 -20.12 -41.35 36.69
C GLU A 444 -21.29 -41.37 35.69
N GLN A 445 -21.59 -40.25 35.03
CA GLN A 445 -22.77 -40.11 34.16
C GLN A 445 -22.47 -40.26 32.66
N ILE A 446 -21.23 -40.03 32.24
CA ILE A 446 -20.85 -40.10 30.82
C ILE A 446 -19.99 -41.34 30.59
N GLU A 447 -20.61 -42.37 30.02
CA GLU A 447 -19.91 -43.58 29.56
C GLU A 447 -18.79 -43.20 28.57
N GLY A 448 -17.56 -43.61 28.87
CA GLY A 448 -16.37 -43.34 28.04
C GLY A 448 -15.63 -42.03 28.33
N SER A 449 -16.02 -41.27 29.36
CA SER A 449 -15.31 -40.05 29.79
C SER A 449 -13.89 -40.32 30.34
N ASP A 450 -13.63 -41.55 30.81
CA ASP A 450 -12.35 -42.01 31.37
C ASP A 450 -11.37 -42.55 30.29
N MET A 451 -11.83 -42.71 29.04
CA MET A 451 -11.02 -43.25 27.92
C MET A 451 -9.95 -42.27 27.41
N ARG A 452 -9.88 -41.06 27.99
CA ARG A 452 -8.95 -40.01 27.56
C ARG A 452 -7.52 -40.27 28.04
N ASP A 453 -7.36 -40.99 29.16
CA ASP A 453 -6.08 -41.23 29.81
C ASP A 453 -5.55 -42.67 29.56
N GLU A 454 -6.27 -43.50 28.80
CA GLU A 454 -5.78 -44.82 28.38
C GLU A 454 -4.82 -44.71 27.18
N ASP A 455 -3.62 -45.30 27.29
CA ASP A 455 -2.67 -45.36 26.17
C ASP A 455 -3.25 -46.29 25.08
N PRO A 456 -3.42 -45.81 23.83
CA PRO A 456 -3.99 -46.61 22.74
C PRO A 456 -3.20 -47.89 22.46
N ARG A 457 -1.91 -47.95 22.82
CA ARG A 457 -1.09 -49.15 22.63
C ARG A 457 -1.45 -50.26 23.64
N GLU A 458 -1.61 -49.90 24.92
CA GLU A 458 -2.02 -50.86 25.96
C GLU A 458 -3.46 -51.33 25.73
N ALA A 459 -4.33 -50.42 25.29
CA ALA A 459 -5.72 -50.74 24.94
C ALA A 459 -5.81 -51.78 23.80
N LEU A 460 -4.99 -51.65 22.75
CA LEU A 460 -4.94 -52.62 21.65
C LEU A 460 -4.36 -53.97 22.07
N LEU A 461 -3.38 -53.97 22.97
CA LEU A 461 -2.73 -55.20 23.48
C LEU A 461 -3.71 -56.03 24.33
N LYS A 462 -4.65 -55.38 25.03
CA LYS A 462 -5.74 -56.04 25.78
C LYS A 462 -6.66 -56.88 24.90
N TYR A 463 -6.82 -56.51 23.63
CA TYR A 463 -7.65 -57.24 22.65
C TYR A 463 -6.83 -58.16 21.72
N GLN A 464 -5.52 -58.27 21.93
CA GLN A 464 -4.69 -59.19 21.17
C GLN A 464 -5.05 -60.64 21.59
N PRO A 465 -5.34 -61.54 20.63
CA PRO A 465 -5.67 -62.92 20.97
C PRO A 465 -4.49 -63.55 21.70
N LYS A 466 -4.77 -64.23 22.82
CA LYS A 466 -3.74 -64.98 23.54
C LYS A 466 -3.19 -66.09 22.64
N GLU A 467 -1.91 -66.40 22.77
CA GLU A 467 -1.27 -67.51 22.04
C GLU A 467 -2.09 -68.80 22.23
N GLY A 468 -2.72 -69.27 21.14
CA GLY A 468 -3.53 -70.48 21.12
C GLY A 468 -5.05 -70.28 20.97
N GLU A 469 -5.59 -69.06 21.03
CA GLU A 469 -7.00 -68.80 20.72
C GLU A 469 -7.23 -68.61 19.21
N ARG A 470 -8.09 -69.44 18.62
CA ARG A 470 -8.46 -69.35 17.21
C ARG A 470 -9.24 -68.06 16.93
N ALA A 471 -8.74 -67.22 16.02
CA ALA A 471 -9.49 -66.08 15.51
C ALA A 471 -10.79 -66.55 14.85
N ILE A 472 -11.93 -66.02 15.29
CA ILE A 472 -13.30 -66.49 15.01
C ILE A 472 -13.71 -66.30 13.52
N PHE A 473 -12.87 -65.72 12.68
CA PHE A 473 -13.18 -65.45 11.28
C PHE A 473 -12.76 -66.62 10.38
N THR A 474 -13.75 -67.44 10.04
CA THR A 474 -13.86 -68.39 8.89
C THR A 474 -12.55 -69.05 8.40
N GLY A 475 -12.51 -70.39 8.38
CA GLY A 475 -11.34 -71.21 7.98
C GLY A 475 -10.73 -70.99 6.58
N ALA A 476 -11.25 -70.05 5.78
CA ALA A 476 -10.60 -69.56 4.57
C ALA A 476 -9.40 -68.64 4.87
N TRP A 477 -9.35 -67.98 6.04
CA TRP A 477 -8.34 -66.97 6.37
C TRP A 477 -7.03 -67.56 6.94
N GLU A 478 -7.02 -68.84 7.34
CA GLU A 478 -5.82 -69.54 7.81
C GLU A 478 -4.74 -69.66 6.72
N LYS A 479 -5.13 -69.67 5.43
CA LYS A 479 -4.20 -69.86 4.31
C LYS A 479 -3.63 -68.57 3.74
N THR A 480 -4.23 -67.42 4.04
CA THR A 480 -3.92 -66.12 3.40
C THR A 480 -3.37 -65.09 4.38
N GLN A 481 -2.96 -65.50 5.58
CA GLN A 481 -2.42 -64.56 6.56
C GLN A 481 -1.11 -63.95 6.04
N PRO A 482 -1.01 -62.61 5.91
CA PRO A 482 0.26 -61.98 5.58
C PRO A 482 1.26 -62.22 6.72
N VAL A 483 2.46 -62.67 6.38
CA VAL A 483 3.56 -62.85 7.34
C VAL A 483 4.02 -61.47 7.80
N GLY A 484 3.82 -61.17 9.09
CA GLY A 484 4.32 -59.93 9.69
C GLY A 484 5.84 -59.93 9.74
N ILE A 485 6.47 -59.07 8.96
CA ILE A 485 7.92 -58.82 9.04
C ILE A 485 8.13 -57.85 10.21
N TYR A 486 8.28 -58.37 11.42
CA TYR A 486 8.73 -57.57 12.55
C TYR A 486 10.23 -57.33 12.42
N LYS A 487 10.66 -56.10 12.68
CA LYS A 487 12.07 -55.79 12.89
C LYS A 487 12.43 -56.31 14.28
N GLU A 488 13.28 -57.33 14.35
CA GLU A 488 13.87 -57.76 15.62
C GLU A 488 14.69 -56.60 16.18
N TYR A 489 14.20 -56.01 17.27
CA TYR A 489 14.98 -55.06 18.05
C TYR A 489 15.65 -55.88 19.15
N ASP A 490 16.97 -56.04 19.06
CA ASP A 490 17.79 -56.58 20.14
C ASP A 490 17.55 -55.75 21.40
N SER A 491 17.15 -56.42 22.47
CA SER A 491 16.77 -55.83 23.75
C SER A 491 17.96 -55.33 24.58
N GLU A 492 19.05 -54.89 23.94
CA GLU A 492 20.26 -54.39 24.62
C GLU A 492 20.33 -52.86 24.71
N ASP A 493 19.47 -52.12 24.00
CA ASP A 493 19.55 -50.65 23.96
C ASP A 493 18.66 -49.91 24.99
N ASP A 494 17.73 -50.61 25.68
CA ASP A 494 16.80 -49.96 26.65
C ASP A 494 17.31 -49.93 28.11
N GLU A 495 18.49 -50.48 28.42
CA GLU A 495 19.03 -50.43 29.80
C GLU A 495 19.87 -49.18 30.13
N ARG A 496 20.15 -48.30 29.15
CA ARG A 496 21.16 -47.23 29.34
C ARG A 496 20.69 -45.95 30.03
N ASP A 497 19.39 -45.73 30.23
CA ASP A 497 18.90 -44.44 30.75
C ASP A 497 18.36 -44.43 32.20
N SER A 498 18.42 -45.55 32.94
CA SER A 498 17.90 -45.61 34.31
C SER A 498 18.89 -45.24 35.43
N LYS A 499 20.15 -44.87 35.13
CA LYS A 499 21.21 -44.64 36.14
C LYS A 499 21.86 -43.26 36.16
N ARG A 500 21.12 -42.19 35.89
CA ARG A 500 21.64 -40.82 36.12
C ARG A 500 20.65 -39.86 36.76
N ALA A 501 20.21 -40.18 37.98
CA ALA A 501 19.63 -39.21 38.90
C ALA A 501 19.99 -39.54 40.36
N LYS A 502 21.19 -39.13 40.78
CA LYS A 502 21.55 -38.78 42.18
C LYS A 502 23.00 -38.29 42.24
N ARG A 503 23.20 -36.99 42.09
CA ARG A 503 24.15 -36.19 42.88
C ARG A 503 23.86 -34.72 42.72
#